data_AF-A0A418N496-F1
#
_entry.id   AF-A0A418N496-F1
#
_cell.length_a   1.000
_cell.length_b   1.000
_cell.length_c   1.000
_cell.angle_alpha   90.00
_cell.angle_beta   90.00
_cell.angle_gamma   90.00
#
_symmetry.space_group_name_H-M   'P 1'
#
loop_
_entity.id
_entity.type
_entity.pdbx_description
1 polymer ?
#
loop_
_entity_poly.entity_id
_entity_poly.type
_entity_poly.pdbx_seq_one_letter_code
_entity_poly.pdbx_strand_id
1 'polypeptide(L)'
;MIRQFKQIEANQPRTLTKIKKKHELKQLLTLDHVKTMRDTPLVLGTFQRHARKFYVTQLLGNSLTLRHPYTDSNGRYIKTVVLDFSTFVKDGYVHVRPFKPSKENSYGNTEGFCYALKAKTHKDLYRKLFKHNLL
;
A
#
# COMPACT_ATOMS: atom_id res chain seq x y z
N MET A 1 51.99 -47.99 -7.46
CA MET A 1 51.35 -47.28 -6.34
C MET A 1 50.24 -46.39 -6.93
N ILE A 2 49.00 -46.88 -6.97
CA ILE A 2 47.88 -46.23 -7.68
C ILE A 2 47.17 -45.31 -6.69
N ARG A 3 47.11 -44.00 -6.98
CA ARG A 3 46.34 -43.02 -6.21
C ARG A 3 44.86 -43.20 -6.55
N GLN A 4 44.06 -43.62 -5.56
CA GLN A 4 42.60 -43.61 -5.67
C GLN A 4 42.11 -42.16 -5.75
N PHE A 5 41.39 -41.82 -6.82
CA PHE A 5 40.69 -40.55 -6.93
C PHE A 5 39.45 -40.60 -6.00
N LYS A 6 39.41 -39.73 -4.99
CA LYS A 6 38.18 -39.50 -4.22
C LYS A 6 37.18 -38.77 -5.12
N GLN A 7 36.09 -39.46 -5.45
CA GLN A 7 34.94 -38.93 -6.16
C GLN A 7 34.31 -37.83 -5.30
N ILE A 8 34.21 -36.62 -5.83
CA ILE A 8 33.53 -35.50 -5.16
C ILE A 8 32.03 -35.79 -5.26
N GLU A 9 31.38 -36.00 -4.12
CA GLU A 9 29.93 -36.24 -4.06
C GLU A 9 29.17 -35.08 -4.69
N ALA A 10 28.23 -35.42 -5.57
CA ALA A 10 27.37 -34.46 -6.24
C ALA A 10 26.56 -33.66 -5.22
N ASN A 11 26.69 -32.32 -5.28
CA ASN A 11 25.88 -31.37 -4.52
C ASN A 11 24.40 -31.75 -4.55
N GLN A 12 23.82 -32.03 -3.38
CA GLN A 12 22.39 -32.25 -3.24
C GLN A 12 21.61 -31.07 -3.86
N PRO A 13 20.57 -31.32 -4.67
CA PRO A 13 19.71 -30.24 -5.14
C PRO A 13 18.99 -29.65 -3.92
N ARG A 14 19.30 -28.40 -3.57
CA ARG A 14 18.51 -27.63 -2.61
C ARG A 14 17.10 -27.51 -3.15
N THR A 15 16.17 -28.29 -2.62
CA THR A 15 14.74 -28.11 -2.87
C THR A 15 14.35 -26.76 -2.30
N LEU A 16 14.13 -25.78 -3.17
CA LEU A 16 13.49 -24.52 -2.79
C LEU A 16 12.06 -24.85 -2.34
N THR A 17 11.88 -25.07 -1.05
CA THR A 17 10.55 -25.11 -0.45
C THR A 17 9.93 -23.75 -0.70
N LYS A 18 8.93 -23.71 -1.57
CA LYS A 18 8.16 -22.50 -1.89
C LYS A 18 7.51 -22.02 -0.59
N ILE A 19 8.16 -21.09 0.10
CA ILE A 19 7.61 -20.42 1.28
C ILE A 19 6.37 -19.67 0.79
N LYS A 20 5.20 -20.31 0.87
CA LYS A 20 3.91 -19.65 0.69
C LYS A 20 3.80 -18.64 1.83
N LYS A 21 4.07 -17.37 1.56
CA LYS A 21 3.80 -16.28 2.50
C LYS A 21 2.33 -16.41 2.91
N LYS A 22 2.10 -16.75 4.18
CA LYS A 22 0.79 -16.66 4.81
C LYS A 22 0.34 -15.21 4.60
N HIS A 23 -0.67 -14.99 3.77
CA HIS A 23 -1.23 -13.65 3.63
C HIS A 23 -1.83 -13.31 4.98
N GLU A 24 -1.15 -12.46 5.76
CA GLU A 24 -1.76 -11.87 6.94
C GLU A 24 -3.05 -11.18 6.48
N LEU A 25 -4.18 -11.63 7.04
CA LEU A 25 -5.47 -10.99 6.83
C LEU A 25 -5.33 -9.54 7.30
N LYS A 26 -5.33 -8.61 6.35
CA LYS A 26 -5.28 -7.18 6.65
C LYS A 26 -6.57 -6.79 7.37
N GLN A 27 -6.46 -6.10 8.49
CA GLN A 27 -7.60 -5.53 9.18
C GLN A 27 -8.15 -4.35 8.37
N LEU A 28 -9.46 -4.18 8.28
CA LEU A 28 -10.05 -2.97 7.70
C LEU A 28 -9.78 -1.77 8.62
N LEU A 29 -9.28 -0.67 8.03
CA LEU A 29 -9.19 0.58 8.77
C LEU A 29 -10.62 1.12 8.98
N THR A 30 -10.94 1.50 10.21
CA THR A 30 -12.22 2.12 10.56
C THR A 30 -12.01 3.50 11.17
N LEU A 31 -13.07 4.32 11.22
CA LEU A 31 -13.03 5.63 11.86
C LEU A 31 -12.58 5.56 13.34
N ASP A 32 -12.92 4.50 14.06
CA ASP A 32 -12.55 4.35 15.47
C ASP A 32 -11.05 4.07 15.66
N HIS A 33 -10.43 3.31 14.75
CA HIS A 33 -8.97 3.21 14.70
C HIS A 33 -8.34 4.59 14.53
N VAL A 34 -8.87 5.40 13.59
CA VAL A 34 -8.34 6.74 13.35
C VAL A 34 -8.52 7.65 14.57
N LYS A 35 -9.64 7.55 15.30
CA LYS A 35 -9.86 8.34 16.54
C LYS A 35 -8.82 8.03 17.61
N THR A 36 -8.45 6.76 17.76
CA THR A 36 -7.50 6.26 18.78
C THR A 36 -6.03 6.36 18.37
N MET A 37 -5.73 6.65 17.11
CA MET A 37 -4.36 6.90 16.66
C MET A 37 -3.72 8.10 17.39
N ARG A 38 -2.43 7.96 17.69
CA ARG A 38 -1.57 9.04 18.18
C ARG A 38 -1.34 10.08 17.08
N ASP A 39 -1.28 11.34 17.46
CA ASP A 39 -0.89 12.41 16.56
C ASP A 39 0.63 12.40 16.37
N THR A 40 1.05 11.96 15.19
CA THR A 40 2.46 11.94 14.78
C THR A 40 2.63 12.74 13.49
N PRO A 41 3.76 13.47 13.32
CA PRO A 41 4.01 14.28 12.13
C PRO A 41 3.88 13.47 10.86
N LEU A 42 3.19 14.00 9.85
CA LEU A 42 2.97 13.29 8.60
C LEU A 42 4.29 13.15 7.81
N VAL A 43 4.75 11.91 7.65
CA VAL A 43 5.95 11.57 6.86
C VAL A 43 5.60 10.41 5.94
N LEU A 44 5.87 10.53 4.64
CA LEU A 44 5.47 9.55 3.61
C LEU A 44 5.86 8.10 3.95
N GLY A 45 7.13 7.85 4.30
CA GLY A 45 7.60 6.51 4.63
C GLY A 45 6.93 5.90 5.87
N THR A 46 6.73 6.73 6.90
CA THR A 46 6.03 6.34 8.13
C THR A 46 4.55 6.07 7.84
N PHE A 47 3.90 6.96 7.08
CA PHE A 47 2.52 6.80 6.65
C PHE A 47 2.32 5.50 5.86
N GLN A 48 3.18 5.19 4.89
CA GLN A 48 3.14 3.94 4.13
C GLN A 48 3.25 2.73 5.08
N ARG A 49 4.18 2.76 6.03
CA ARG A 49 4.36 1.66 7.00
C ARG A 49 3.08 1.42 7.81
N HIS A 50 2.41 2.48 8.27
CA HIS A 50 1.12 2.37 8.92
C HIS A 50 0.02 1.86 7.97
N ALA A 51 -0.05 2.41 6.76
CA ALA A 51 -1.07 2.05 5.77
C ALA A 51 -0.99 0.58 5.34
N ARG A 52 0.20 -0.03 5.31
CA ARG A 52 0.40 -1.45 4.95
C ARG A 52 -0.38 -2.43 5.82
N LYS A 53 -0.70 -2.07 7.07
CA LYS A 53 -1.49 -2.89 7.99
C LYS A 53 -2.95 -3.05 7.52
N PHE A 54 -3.46 -2.04 6.83
CA PHE A 54 -4.88 -1.95 6.47
C PHE A 54 -5.13 -2.03 4.96
N TYR A 55 -4.16 -1.62 4.14
CA TYR A 55 -4.29 -1.47 2.70
C TYR A 55 -3.18 -2.19 1.95
N VAL A 56 -3.44 -2.59 0.70
CA VAL A 56 -2.38 -2.95 -0.24
C VAL A 56 -1.76 -1.66 -0.76
N THR A 57 -0.50 -1.42 -0.41
CA THR A 57 0.19 -0.15 -0.73
C THR A 57 1.22 -0.34 -1.84
N GLN A 58 1.34 0.63 -2.75
CA GLN A 58 2.43 0.72 -3.71
C GLN A 58 3.01 2.14 -3.71
N LEU A 59 4.32 2.27 -3.53
CA LEU A 59 5.02 3.55 -3.56
C LEU A 59 5.78 3.69 -4.88
N LEU A 60 5.58 4.79 -5.59
CA LEU A 60 6.27 5.16 -6.82
C LEU A 60 6.71 6.62 -6.71
N GLY A 61 8.01 6.83 -6.48
CA GLY A 61 8.53 8.17 -6.15
C GLY A 61 7.81 8.74 -4.93
N ASN A 62 7.22 9.93 -5.09
CA ASN A 62 6.44 10.62 -4.04
C ASN A 62 4.95 10.24 -4.03
N SER A 63 4.52 9.31 -4.90
CA SER A 63 3.13 8.88 -5.00
C SER A 63 2.91 7.54 -4.31
N LEU A 64 1.97 7.50 -3.38
CA LEU A 64 1.53 6.31 -2.67
C LEU A 64 0.13 5.91 -3.12
N THR A 65 0.00 4.73 -3.68
CA THR A 65 -1.29 4.12 -4.00
C THR A 65 -1.78 3.31 -2.80
N LEU A 66 -3.01 3.56 -2.36
CA LEU A 66 -3.74 2.80 -1.34
C LEU A 66 -4.86 2.01 -2.02
N ARG A 67 -4.76 0.69 -2.00
CA ARG A 67 -5.78 -0.23 -2.49
C ARG A 67 -6.47 -0.90 -1.32
N HIS A 68 -7.79 -1.00 -1.40
CA HIS A 68 -8.62 -1.71 -0.44
C HIS A 68 -8.07 -3.14 -0.20
N PRO A 69 -8.11 -3.70 1.02
CA PRO A 69 -7.59 -5.04 1.26
C PRO A 69 -8.39 -6.15 0.57
N TYR A 70 -9.67 -5.90 0.28
CA TYR A 70 -10.56 -6.84 -0.40
C TYR A 70 -10.79 -6.49 -1.87
N THR A 71 -11.04 -7.54 -2.65
CA THR A 71 -11.36 -7.49 -4.08
C THR A 71 -12.75 -8.04 -4.35
N ASP A 72 -13.34 -7.66 -5.47
CA ASP A 72 -14.53 -8.31 -6.02
C ASP A 72 -14.23 -9.73 -6.54
N SER A 73 -15.26 -10.39 -7.09
CA SER A 73 -15.17 -11.72 -7.72
C SER A 73 -14.19 -11.77 -8.91
N ASN A 74 -13.86 -10.62 -9.49
CA ASN A 74 -12.97 -10.47 -10.64
C ASN A 74 -11.54 -10.06 -10.23
N GLY A 75 -11.22 -10.06 -8.92
CA GLY A 75 -9.91 -9.69 -8.40
C GLY A 75 -9.62 -8.17 -8.41
N ARG A 76 -10.64 -7.34 -8.61
CA ARG A 76 -10.52 -5.87 -8.66
C ARG A 76 -10.69 -5.29 -7.27
N TYR A 77 -9.81 -4.40 -6.87
CA TYR A 77 -9.89 -3.75 -5.57
C TYR A 77 -11.13 -2.85 -5.49
N ILE A 78 -11.88 -2.98 -4.39
CA ILE A 78 -13.15 -2.25 -4.17
C ILE A 78 -12.95 -0.73 -4.27
N LYS A 79 -11.82 -0.24 -3.77
CA LYS A 79 -11.47 1.19 -3.77
C LYS A 79 -9.97 1.35 -3.93
N THR A 80 -9.57 2.28 -4.78
CA THR A 80 -8.17 2.64 -4.93
C THR A 80 -8.00 4.16 -4.99
N VAL A 81 -7.05 4.66 -4.22
CA VAL A 81 -6.72 6.09 -4.16
C VAL A 81 -5.22 6.28 -4.32
N VAL A 82 -4.82 7.31 -5.05
CA VAL A 82 -3.42 7.72 -5.17
C VAL A 82 -3.21 9.00 -4.37
N LEU A 83 -2.22 8.99 -3.50
CA LEU A 83 -1.80 10.13 -2.69
C LEU A 83 -0.43 10.59 -3.18
N ASP A 84 -0.33 11.82 -3.67
CA ASP A 84 0.90 12.41 -4.16
C ASP A 84 1.44 13.43 -3.12
N PHE A 85 2.65 13.16 -2.64
CA PHE A 85 3.35 13.95 -1.63
C PHE A 85 4.43 14.85 -2.24
N SER A 86 4.47 15.01 -3.56
CA SER A 86 5.51 15.80 -4.26
C SER A 86 5.64 17.25 -3.76
N THR A 87 4.52 17.89 -3.41
CA THR A 87 4.49 19.27 -2.91
C THR A 87 4.47 19.36 -1.38
N PHE A 88 4.27 18.24 -0.68
CA PHE A 88 4.02 18.21 0.76
C PHE A 88 5.11 18.91 1.59
N VAL A 89 6.38 18.74 1.23
CA VAL A 89 7.50 19.38 1.96
C VAL A 89 7.48 20.91 1.79
N LYS A 90 6.96 21.41 0.67
CA LYS A 90 6.92 22.84 0.34
C LYS A 90 5.71 23.55 0.98
N ASP A 91 4.53 22.93 0.92
CA ASP A 91 3.27 23.61 1.26
C ASP A 91 2.36 22.84 2.24
N GLY A 92 2.73 21.61 2.60
CA GLY A 92 1.96 20.74 3.51
C GLY A 92 0.73 20.10 2.88
N TYR A 93 0.60 20.10 1.54
CA TYR A 93 -0.52 19.48 0.83
C TYR A 93 -0.17 18.08 0.31
N VAL A 94 -1.15 17.20 0.40
CA VAL A 94 -1.17 15.89 -0.25
C VAL A 94 -2.22 15.92 -1.34
N HIS A 95 -1.81 15.70 -2.58
CA HIS A 95 -2.72 15.67 -3.71
C HIS A 95 -3.32 14.27 -3.86
N VAL A 96 -4.64 14.18 -3.69
CA VAL A 96 -5.41 12.96 -3.91
C VAL A 96 -5.81 12.91 -5.37
N ARG A 97 -5.40 11.84 -6.06
CA ARG A 97 -5.79 11.55 -7.44
C ARG A 97 -6.61 10.27 -7.49
N PRO A 98 -7.61 10.20 -8.39
CA PRO A 98 -8.35 8.97 -8.60
C PRO A 98 -7.42 7.97 -9.28
N PHE A 99 -7.56 6.69 -8.93
CA PHE A 99 -6.84 5.64 -9.63
C PHE A 99 -7.63 5.28 -10.89
N LYS A 100 -7.15 5.71 -12.05
CA LYS A 100 -7.72 5.28 -13.33
C LYS A 100 -7.20 3.87 -13.67
N PRO A 101 -8.05 2.83 -13.71
CA PRO A 101 -7.63 1.53 -14.22
C PRO A 101 -7.23 1.64 -15.70
N SER A 102 -6.31 0.78 -16.16
CA SER A 102 -5.89 0.76 -17.57
C SER A 102 -7.00 0.22 -18.48
N LYS A 103 -7.56 1.12 -19.30
CA LYS A 103 -8.31 1.00 -20.57
C LYS A 103 -9.34 -0.12 -20.83
N GLU A 104 -9.61 -1.09 -19.96
CA GLU A 104 -10.59 -2.16 -20.27
C GLU A 104 -11.75 -2.30 -19.28
N ASN A 105 -11.80 -1.54 -18.17
CA ASN A 105 -12.93 -1.62 -17.23
C ASN A 105 -13.15 -0.31 -16.46
N SER A 106 -14.39 0.17 -16.42
CA SER A 106 -14.84 1.31 -15.60
C SER A 106 -15.03 0.97 -14.11
N TYR A 107 -14.68 -0.25 -13.69
CA TYR A 107 -14.95 -0.77 -12.36
C TYR A 107 -13.88 -0.34 -11.34
N GLY A 108 -14.30 0.13 -10.17
CA GLY A 108 -13.41 0.76 -9.18
C GLY A 108 -12.99 2.18 -9.55
N ASN A 109 -13.60 2.78 -10.57
CA ASN A 109 -13.42 4.17 -10.94
C ASN A 109 -14.05 5.05 -9.86
N THR A 110 -13.22 5.58 -8.98
CA THR A 110 -13.58 6.71 -8.14
C THR A 110 -13.71 7.92 -9.09
N GLU A 111 -14.88 8.56 -9.15
CA GLU A 111 -15.15 9.73 -10.01
C GLU A 111 -14.01 10.74 -9.99
N GLY A 112 -13.83 11.52 -11.06
CA GLY A 112 -12.68 12.40 -11.30
C GLY A 112 -12.49 13.52 -10.27
N PHE A 113 -12.15 13.19 -9.04
CA PHE A 113 -11.85 14.14 -7.99
C PHE A 113 -10.34 14.34 -7.88
N CYS A 114 -9.92 15.61 -7.84
CA CYS A 114 -8.56 15.97 -7.49
C CYS A 114 -8.64 16.84 -6.25
N TYR A 115 -8.24 16.32 -5.09
CA TYR A 115 -8.28 17.05 -3.84
C TYR A 115 -6.87 17.41 -3.39
N ALA A 116 -6.64 18.66 -3.01
CA ALA A 116 -5.45 19.03 -2.25
C ALA A 116 -5.81 19.02 -0.76
N LEU A 117 -5.31 18.01 -0.03
CA LEU A 117 -5.55 17.89 1.40
C LEU A 117 -4.34 18.46 2.15
N LYS A 118 -4.51 19.62 2.78
CA LYS A 118 -3.53 20.11 3.77
C LYS A 118 -3.55 19.15 4.94
N ALA A 119 -2.43 18.56 5.36
CA ALA A 119 -2.41 17.63 6.49
C ALA A 119 -1.19 17.86 7.38
N LYS A 120 -1.39 17.85 8.70
CA LYS A 120 -0.29 18.04 9.67
C LYS A 120 0.22 16.72 10.24
N THR A 121 -0.70 15.79 10.53
CA THR A 121 -0.41 14.51 11.17
C THR A 121 -0.93 13.35 10.33
N HIS A 122 -0.42 12.14 10.57
CA HIS A 122 -0.96 10.93 9.94
C HIS A 122 -2.45 10.74 10.22
N LYS A 123 -2.87 11.02 11.45
CA LYS A 123 -4.27 10.96 11.89
C LYS A 123 -5.14 11.96 11.14
N ASP A 124 -4.67 13.20 10.99
CA ASP A 124 -5.37 14.26 10.26
C ASP A 124 -5.59 13.90 8.79
N LEU A 125 -4.57 13.32 8.12
CA LEU A 125 -4.72 12.82 6.76
C LEU A 125 -5.79 11.73 6.67
N TYR A 126 -5.75 10.71 7.53
CA TYR A 126 -6.78 9.66 7.54
C TYR A 126 -8.19 10.22 7.80
N ARG A 127 -8.34 11.13 8.76
CA ARG A 127 -9.63 11.78 9.04
C ARG A 127 -10.19 12.48 7.80
N LYS A 128 -9.34 13.23 7.09
CA LYS A 128 -9.74 13.93 5.85
C LYS A 128 -10.12 12.93 4.76
N LEU A 129 -9.33 11.88 4.56
CA LEU A 129 -9.66 10.85 3.59
C LEU A 129 -11.00 10.16 3.88
N PHE A 130 -11.31 9.85 5.14
CA PHE A 130 -12.65 9.34 5.50
C PHE A 130 -13.76 10.38 5.32
N LYS A 131 -13.52 11.65 5.68
CA LYS A 131 -14.50 12.74 5.51
C LYS A 131 -14.92 12.91 4.04
N HIS A 132 -13.98 12.73 3.11
CA HIS A 132 -14.24 12.80 1.67
C HIS A 132 -14.70 11.46 1.07
N ASN A 133 -14.99 10.45 1.90
CA ASN A 133 -15.35 9.10 1.49
C ASN A 133 -14.35 8.52 0.48
N LEU A 134 -13.04 8.70 0.73
CA LEU A 134 -11.93 8.23 -0.11
C LEU A 134 -11.34 6.90 0.37
N LEU A 135 -11.58 6.53 1.63
CA LEU A 135 -11.18 5.25 2.23
C LEU A 135 -12.38 4.38 2.57
#